data_AF-A0AA35VAB7-F1
#
_entry.id   AF-A0AA35VAB7-F1
#
_cell.length_a   1.000
_cell.length_b   1.000
_cell.length_c   1.000
_cell.angle_alpha   90.00
_cell.angle_beta   90.00
_cell.angle_gamma   90.00
#
_symmetry.space_group_name_H-M   'P 1'
#
loop_
_entity.id
_entity.type
_entity.pdbx_description
1 polymer ?
#
loop_
_entity_poly.entity_id
_entity_poly.type
_entity_poly.pdbx_seq_one_letter_code
_entity_poly.pdbx_strand_id
1 'polypeptide(L)'
;MEDLQSKAISGRMWTTVSALTEELKDHTVLIRGRVQTIRALGKNMTFFTVREKGYAVQCVLVAPGIVSSQMVKYAMTITKESFVDIEGVVKVPPQAIKETSQQVEVQVRKIYCVNRAAAILPINVEDASRSEAQIEKSLETGEKFVRVNQDTRLNYRILDLRTPANQAIYRLECQVSNLFRQYLLDEDFIEIYTPKLTAGTSEGGAAVFKLDYKKQPACLAQSPQLHKQMAICGDFGRVFIVGPVFRAEDSYTHRHLCEFTGLDIEMEIKEHYSEVMDVVDRLFVNMFDELNERCKKELEAIGKQYPFTPLKYLRETLRLTFEEGIQMLKVWN
;
A
#
# COMPACT_ATOMS: atom_id res chain seq x y z
N MET A 1 -11.96 -30.74 2.29
CA MET A 1 -12.85 -29.75 1.65
C MET A 1 -12.44 -29.76 0.21
N GLU A 2 -13.37 -29.97 -0.72
CA GLU A 2 -13.04 -29.81 -2.14
C GLU A 2 -12.54 -28.38 -2.34
N ASP A 3 -11.50 -28.21 -3.15
CA ASP A 3 -11.01 -26.88 -3.50
C ASP A 3 -12.17 -26.01 -4.01
N LEU A 4 -12.06 -24.69 -3.84
CA LEU A 4 -12.99 -23.74 -4.44
C LEU A 4 -12.94 -23.87 -5.97
N GLN A 5 -13.83 -24.70 -6.51
CA GLN A 5 -13.89 -25.09 -7.93
C GLN A 5 -15.12 -24.51 -8.65
N SER A 6 -15.74 -23.47 -8.09
CA SER A 6 -16.93 -22.81 -8.67
C SER A 6 -18.11 -23.75 -8.94
N LYS A 7 -18.25 -24.84 -8.16
CA LYS A 7 -19.31 -25.85 -8.35
C LYS A 7 -20.73 -25.34 -8.03
N ALA A 8 -20.84 -24.33 -7.16
CA ALA A 8 -22.13 -23.77 -6.75
C ALA A 8 -22.00 -22.31 -6.33
N ILE A 9 -23.04 -21.53 -6.60
CA ILE A 9 -23.23 -20.18 -6.05
C ILE A 9 -23.99 -20.33 -4.74
N SER A 10 -23.30 -20.17 -3.61
CA SER A 10 -23.86 -20.50 -2.29
C SER A 10 -24.86 -19.50 -1.72
N GLY A 11 -24.96 -18.28 -2.28
CA GLY A 11 -25.80 -17.19 -1.74
C GLY A 11 -25.37 -16.67 -0.36
N ARG A 12 -24.23 -17.14 0.18
CA ARG A 12 -23.74 -16.73 1.50
C ARG A 12 -23.29 -15.27 1.47
N MET A 13 -23.72 -14.52 2.47
CA MET A 13 -23.28 -13.15 2.71
C MET A 13 -21.94 -13.17 3.46
N TRP A 14 -20.91 -12.56 2.85
CA TRP A 14 -19.58 -12.43 3.46
C TRP A 14 -19.42 -11.05 4.06
N THR A 15 -18.91 -10.98 5.28
CA THR A 15 -18.56 -9.73 5.96
C THR A 15 -17.05 -9.52 5.84
N THR A 16 -16.61 -8.34 5.40
CA THR A 16 -15.18 -8.00 5.41
C THR A 16 -14.70 -7.72 6.83
N VAL A 17 -13.44 -8.03 7.13
CA VAL A 17 -12.84 -7.75 8.44
C VAL A 17 -12.87 -6.25 8.75
N SER A 18 -12.77 -5.39 7.74
CA SER A 18 -12.87 -3.94 7.91
C SER A 18 -14.24 -3.46 8.40
N ALA A 19 -15.31 -4.23 8.14
CA ALA A 19 -16.68 -3.89 8.49
C ALA A 19 -17.11 -4.43 9.86
N LEU A 20 -16.23 -5.16 10.56
CA LEU A 20 -16.51 -5.70 11.88
C LEU A 20 -16.38 -4.60 12.93
N THR A 21 -17.49 -3.93 13.21
CA THR A 21 -17.62 -2.86 14.21
C THR A 21 -18.57 -3.28 15.34
N GLU A 22 -18.71 -2.42 16.35
CA GLU A 22 -19.67 -2.62 17.44
C GLU A 22 -21.13 -2.67 16.97
N GLU A 23 -21.44 -2.10 15.81
CA GLU A 23 -22.79 -2.14 15.21
C GLU A 23 -23.23 -3.56 14.87
N LEU A 24 -22.28 -4.46 14.59
CA LEU A 24 -22.53 -5.87 14.32
C LEU A 24 -22.57 -6.72 15.59
N LYS A 25 -22.52 -6.13 16.79
CA LYS A 25 -22.61 -6.86 18.05
C LYS A 25 -23.79 -7.84 18.03
N ASP A 26 -23.53 -9.05 18.50
CA ASP A 26 -24.48 -10.16 18.59
C ASP A 26 -25.00 -10.70 17.24
N HIS A 27 -24.57 -10.14 16.10
CA HIS A 27 -24.88 -10.67 14.77
C HIS A 27 -23.95 -11.84 14.41
N THR A 28 -24.50 -12.78 13.63
CA THR A 28 -23.71 -13.86 13.03
C THR A 28 -23.07 -13.35 11.74
N VAL A 29 -21.76 -13.52 11.63
CA VAL A 29 -20.96 -13.10 10.48
C VAL A 29 -20.22 -14.30 9.87
N LEU A 30 -20.01 -14.24 8.56
CA LEU A 30 -19.15 -15.15 7.83
C LEU A 30 -17.99 -14.33 7.26
N ILE A 31 -16.78 -14.58 7.76
CA ILE A 31 -15.59 -13.84 7.38
C ILE A 31 -14.58 -14.77 6.73
N ARG A 32 -13.72 -14.19 5.90
CA ARG A 32 -12.65 -14.89 5.20
C ARG A 32 -11.37 -14.08 5.28
N GLY A 33 -10.29 -14.70 5.75
CA GLY A 33 -9.04 -14.00 5.94
C GLY A 33 -7.86 -14.93 6.17
N ARG A 34 -6.68 -14.33 6.35
CA ARG A 34 -5.44 -15.05 6.67
C ARG A 34 -5.26 -15.16 8.16
N VAL A 35 -4.83 -16.32 8.64
CA VAL A 35 -4.41 -16.49 10.03
C VAL A 35 -3.07 -15.77 10.23
N GLN A 36 -3.07 -14.71 11.04
CA GLN A 36 -1.86 -13.93 11.36
C GLN A 36 -1.12 -14.54 12.56
N THR A 37 -1.84 -14.76 13.66
CA THR A 37 -1.30 -15.38 14.88
C THR A 37 -2.28 -16.41 15.43
N ILE A 38 -1.72 -17.35 16.19
CA ILE A 38 -2.46 -18.39 16.91
C ILE A 38 -1.90 -18.43 18.32
N ARG A 39 -2.75 -18.23 19.32
CA ARG A 39 -2.37 -18.26 20.73
C ARG A 39 -3.25 -19.25 21.47
N ALA A 40 -2.69 -20.42 21.76
CA ALA A 40 -3.37 -21.46 22.52
C ALA A 40 -3.36 -21.14 24.01
N LEU A 41 -4.51 -21.30 24.67
CA LEU A 41 -4.68 -21.14 26.11
C LEU A 41 -5.29 -22.44 26.66
N GLY A 42 -4.45 -23.47 26.72
CA GLY A 42 -4.84 -24.82 27.14
C GLY A 42 -5.56 -25.63 26.05
N LYS A 43 -6.17 -26.75 26.46
CA LYS A 43 -6.78 -27.73 25.53
C LYS A 43 -8.16 -27.30 25.00
N ASN A 44 -8.77 -26.30 25.62
CA ASN A 44 -10.16 -25.93 25.41
C ASN A 44 -10.33 -24.48 24.92
N MET A 45 -9.26 -23.72 24.76
CA MET A 45 -9.35 -22.34 24.30
C MET A 45 -8.19 -21.97 23.39
N THR A 46 -8.47 -21.27 22.30
CA THR A 46 -7.43 -20.72 21.40
C THR A 46 -7.93 -19.44 20.76
N PHE A 47 -7.03 -18.47 20.67
CA PHE A 47 -7.24 -17.19 20.00
C PHE A 47 -6.54 -17.21 18.64
N PHE A 48 -7.22 -16.68 17.65
CA PHE A 48 -6.68 -16.41 16.32
C PHE A 48 -6.77 -14.93 16.06
N THR A 49 -5.74 -14.38 15.43
CA THR A 49 -5.89 -13.10 14.74
C THR A 49 -6.08 -13.39 13.26
N VAL A 50 -7.21 -12.97 12.71
CA VAL A 50 -7.53 -13.13 11.29
C VAL A 50 -7.42 -11.77 10.60
N ARG A 51 -6.64 -11.74 9.52
CA ARG A 51 -6.31 -10.54 8.76
C ARG A 51 -6.91 -10.57 7.36
N GLU A 52 -7.47 -9.45 6.94
CA GLU A 52 -7.90 -9.19 5.58
C GLU A 52 -7.51 -7.75 5.18
N LYS A 53 -6.78 -7.58 4.08
CA LYS A 53 -6.54 -6.27 3.44
C LYS A 53 -5.99 -5.17 4.37
N GLY A 54 -5.12 -5.54 5.32
CA GLY A 54 -4.53 -4.60 6.30
C GLY A 54 -5.33 -4.46 7.61
N TYR A 55 -6.55 -4.98 7.67
CA TYR A 55 -7.38 -5.04 8.87
C TYR A 55 -7.23 -6.40 9.56
N ALA A 56 -7.29 -6.42 10.88
CA ALA A 56 -7.21 -7.63 11.69
C ALA A 56 -8.31 -7.65 12.76
N VAL A 57 -8.83 -8.83 13.06
CA VAL A 57 -9.83 -9.08 14.11
C VAL A 57 -9.43 -10.31 14.93
N GLN A 58 -9.74 -10.29 16.23
CA GLN A 58 -9.58 -11.45 17.09
C GLN A 58 -10.74 -12.42 16.90
N CYS A 59 -10.42 -13.70 16.77
CA CYS A 59 -11.38 -14.80 16.70
C CYS A 59 -11.10 -15.76 17.86
N VAL A 60 -12.13 -16.12 18.62
CA VAL A 60 -12.01 -16.92 19.85
C VAL A 60 -12.73 -18.24 19.68
N LEU A 61 -12.04 -19.34 19.94
CA LEU A 61 -12.62 -20.69 20.04
C LEU A 61 -12.59 -21.11 21.52
N VAL A 62 -13.76 -21.42 22.09
CA VAL A 62 -13.89 -21.89 23.48
C VAL A 62 -14.74 -23.15 23.54
N ALA A 63 -14.20 -24.20 24.15
CA ALA A 63 -14.87 -25.46 24.46
C ALA A 63 -15.08 -25.61 25.99
N PRO A 64 -16.08 -26.38 26.44
CA PRO A 64 -17.06 -27.15 25.66
C PRO A 64 -18.27 -26.30 25.22
N GLY A 65 -19.01 -26.78 24.20
CA GLY A 65 -20.23 -26.15 23.71
C GLY A 65 -20.46 -26.43 22.22
N ILE A 66 -20.83 -25.40 21.45
CA ILE A 66 -20.87 -25.45 19.97
C ILE A 66 -19.51 -25.87 19.41
N VAL A 67 -18.43 -25.42 20.06
CA VAL A 67 -17.05 -25.78 19.73
C VAL A 67 -16.61 -26.95 20.61
N SER A 68 -16.10 -28.01 19.98
CA SER A 68 -15.54 -29.17 20.67
C SER A 68 -14.03 -29.00 20.94
N SER A 69 -13.49 -29.73 21.91
CA SER A 69 -12.04 -29.76 22.15
C SER A 69 -11.27 -30.27 20.92
N GLN A 70 -11.87 -31.13 20.09
CA GLN A 70 -11.29 -31.58 18.81
C GLN A 70 -11.21 -30.43 17.80
N MET A 71 -12.21 -29.55 17.74
CA MET A 71 -12.18 -28.37 16.87
C MET A 71 -11.11 -27.37 17.32
N VAL A 72 -10.94 -27.17 18.64
CA VAL A 72 -9.82 -26.36 19.18
C VAL A 72 -8.48 -26.95 18.77
N LYS A 73 -8.29 -28.27 18.96
CA LYS A 73 -7.06 -28.96 18.51
C LYS A 73 -6.82 -28.83 17.01
N TYR A 74 -7.86 -29.00 16.19
CA TYR A 74 -7.77 -28.83 14.73
C TYR A 74 -7.32 -27.42 14.37
N ALA A 75 -7.94 -26.41 14.97
CA ALA A 75 -7.62 -25.02 14.71
C ALA A 75 -6.14 -24.72 15.05
N MET A 76 -5.63 -25.26 16.16
CA MET A 76 -4.21 -25.14 16.54
C MET A 76 -3.24 -25.75 15.51
N THR A 77 -3.69 -26.66 14.64
CA THR A 77 -2.85 -27.21 13.56
C THR A 77 -2.79 -26.32 12.32
N ILE A 78 -3.65 -25.29 12.20
CA ILE A 78 -3.64 -24.37 11.06
C ILE A 78 -2.33 -23.57 11.12
N THR A 79 -1.66 -23.43 9.99
CA THR A 79 -0.38 -22.70 9.90
C THR A 79 -0.64 -21.20 9.70
N LYS A 80 0.27 -20.34 10.18
CA LYS A 80 0.24 -18.90 9.87
C LYS A 80 0.17 -18.67 8.36
N GLU A 81 -0.47 -17.59 7.95
CA GLU A 81 -0.78 -17.22 6.57
C GLU A 81 -1.76 -18.13 5.81
N SER A 82 -2.24 -19.22 6.43
CA SER A 82 -3.35 -20.02 5.88
C SER A 82 -4.61 -19.19 5.76
N PHE A 83 -5.38 -19.46 4.72
CA PHE A 83 -6.64 -18.80 4.44
C PHE A 83 -7.79 -19.59 5.08
N VAL A 84 -8.60 -18.93 5.89
CA VAL A 84 -9.67 -19.56 6.67
C VAL A 84 -11.01 -18.87 6.45
N ASP A 85 -12.06 -19.68 6.46
CA ASP A 85 -13.44 -19.23 6.59
C ASP A 85 -13.87 -19.41 8.03
N ILE A 86 -14.46 -18.37 8.61
CA ILE A 86 -14.96 -18.38 9.99
C ILE A 86 -16.41 -17.92 9.99
N GLU A 87 -17.27 -18.77 10.53
CA GLU A 87 -18.64 -18.40 10.89
C GLU A 87 -18.69 -18.24 12.42
N GLY A 88 -19.16 -17.09 12.90
CA GLY A 88 -19.18 -16.81 14.33
C GLY A 88 -20.07 -15.62 14.69
N VAL A 89 -20.14 -15.30 15.97
CA VAL A 89 -20.93 -14.17 16.49
C VAL A 89 -20.00 -13.07 16.95
N VAL A 90 -20.26 -11.83 16.54
CA VAL A 90 -19.48 -10.67 16.98
C VAL A 90 -19.80 -10.36 18.43
N LYS A 91 -18.77 -10.15 19.24
CA LYS A 91 -18.84 -9.71 20.64
C LYS A 91 -17.92 -8.53 20.86
N VAL A 92 -18.32 -7.67 21.79
CA VAL A 92 -17.49 -6.56 22.26
C VAL A 92 -16.76 -7.05 23.52
N PRO A 93 -15.42 -7.16 23.48
CA PRO A 93 -14.64 -7.56 24.65
C PRO A 93 -14.70 -6.48 25.74
N PRO A 94 -14.53 -6.84 27.02
CA PRO A 94 -14.53 -5.87 28.12
C PRO A 94 -13.30 -4.95 28.13
N GLN A 95 -12.23 -5.34 27.44
CA GLN A 95 -11.01 -4.55 27.29
C GLN A 95 -10.65 -4.43 25.80
N ALA A 96 -10.11 -3.28 25.42
CA ALA A 96 -9.63 -3.04 24.06
C ALA A 96 -8.54 -4.05 23.65
N ILE A 97 -8.62 -4.52 22.40
CA ILE A 97 -7.67 -5.49 21.86
C ILE A 97 -6.52 -4.71 21.22
N LYS A 98 -5.33 -4.84 21.81
CA LYS A 98 -4.14 -4.06 21.39
C LYS A 98 -3.56 -4.49 20.04
N GLU A 99 -3.73 -5.76 19.68
CA GLU A 99 -3.04 -6.41 18.56
C GLU A 99 -3.82 -6.36 17.24
N THR A 100 -5.08 -5.88 17.27
CA THR A 100 -5.99 -5.91 16.12
C THR A 100 -6.50 -4.51 15.79
N SER A 101 -6.77 -4.27 14.51
CA SER A 101 -7.34 -2.99 14.08
C SER A 101 -8.80 -2.85 14.52
N GLN A 102 -9.53 -3.98 14.56
CA GLN A 102 -10.90 -4.00 15.06
C GLN A 102 -10.93 -4.19 16.57
N GLN A 103 -11.86 -3.49 17.23
CA GLN A 103 -12.06 -3.52 18.69
C GLN A 103 -13.17 -4.49 19.13
N VAL A 104 -13.62 -5.35 18.21
CA VAL A 104 -14.54 -6.46 18.47
C VAL A 104 -13.82 -7.79 18.32
N GLU A 105 -14.42 -8.86 18.84
CA GLU A 105 -13.98 -10.23 18.62
C GLU A 105 -15.09 -11.08 18.00
N VAL A 106 -14.70 -12.15 17.32
CA VAL A 106 -15.63 -13.13 16.74
C VAL A 106 -15.58 -14.41 17.57
N GLN A 107 -16.67 -14.72 18.26
CA GLN A 107 -16.86 -16.00 18.93
C GLN A 107 -17.17 -17.07 17.88
N VAL A 108 -16.15 -17.86 17.55
CA VAL A 108 -16.15 -18.79 16.41
C VAL A 108 -17.10 -19.96 16.68
N ARG A 109 -17.95 -20.26 15.71
CA ARG A 109 -18.82 -21.45 15.69
C ARG A 109 -18.35 -22.48 14.69
N LYS A 110 -17.85 -22.05 13.53
CA LYS A 110 -17.27 -22.92 12.50
C LYS A 110 -15.99 -22.29 11.97
N ILE A 111 -14.98 -23.12 11.71
CA ILE A 111 -13.73 -22.72 11.08
C ILE A 111 -13.35 -23.75 10.03
N TYR A 112 -12.95 -23.27 8.87
CA TYR A 112 -12.50 -24.10 7.77
C TYR A 112 -11.21 -23.54 7.18
N CYS A 113 -10.18 -24.38 7.06
CA CYS A 113 -8.98 -24.01 6.31
C CYS A 113 -9.24 -24.22 4.81
N VAL A 114 -9.35 -23.11 4.08
CA VAL A 114 -9.62 -23.07 2.63
C VAL A 114 -8.34 -23.34 1.85
N ASN A 115 -7.24 -22.70 2.26
CA ASN A 115 -5.94 -22.89 1.65
C ASN A 115 -4.88 -22.87 2.76
N ARG A 116 -4.21 -24.01 2.93
CA ARG A 116 -3.20 -24.20 3.96
C ARG A 116 -1.85 -23.68 3.46
N ALA A 117 -1.28 -22.74 4.20
CA ALA A 117 0.08 -22.25 3.93
C ALA A 117 1.14 -23.24 4.40
N ALA A 118 2.34 -23.15 3.83
CA ALA A 118 3.50 -23.89 4.31
C ALA A 118 3.77 -23.56 5.79
N ALA A 119 4.21 -24.56 6.57
CA ALA A 119 4.50 -24.39 7.98
C ALA A 119 5.71 -23.47 8.22
N ILE A 120 6.69 -23.52 7.32
CA ILE A 120 7.90 -22.70 7.33
C ILE A 120 7.75 -21.66 6.21
N LEU A 121 7.78 -20.38 6.58
CA LEU A 121 7.74 -19.26 5.66
C LEU A 121 9.14 -18.66 5.54
N PRO A 122 9.54 -18.16 4.35
CA PRO A 122 10.86 -17.55 4.17
C PRO A 122 11.03 -16.23 4.95
N ILE A 123 9.92 -15.51 5.18
CA ILE A 123 9.84 -14.38 6.12
C ILE A 123 8.52 -14.45 6.90
N ASN A 124 8.55 -14.04 8.16
CA ASN A 124 7.32 -13.84 8.93
C ASN A 124 6.79 -12.42 8.70
N VAL A 125 5.49 -12.29 8.45
CA VAL A 125 4.86 -10.96 8.25
C VAL A 125 4.94 -10.11 9.52
N GLU A 126 4.91 -10.74 10.70
CA GLU A 126 5.07 -10.05 11.98
C GLU A 126 6.45 -9.41 12.11
N ASP A 127 7.53 -10.16 11.85
CA ASP A 127 8.90 -9.66 11.88
C ASP A 127 9.08 -8.52 10.86
N ALA A 128 8.51 -8.68 9.66
CA ALA A 128 8.53 -7.65 8.62
C ALA A 128 7.65 -6.42 8.93
N SER A 129 6.71 -6.50 9.88
CA SER A 129 5.84 -5.37 10.26
C SER A 129 6.38 -4.53 11.41
N ARG A 130 7.47 -4.97 12.07
CA ARG A 130 8.08 -4.21 13.18
C ARG A 130 8.77 -2.95 12.65
N SER A 131 8.65 -1.87 13.44
CA SER A 131 9.41 -0.63 13.24
C SER A 131 10.83 -0.77 13.76
N GLU A 132 11.73 0.09 13.29
CA GLU A 132 13.10 0.14 13.81
C GLU A 132 13.14 0.49 15.30
N ALA A 133 12.30 1.42 15.75
CA ALA A 133 12.18 1.78 17.17
C ALA A 133 11.77 0.59 18.05
N GLN A 134 10.90 -0.30 17.56
CA GLN A 134 10.54 -1.53 18.30
C GLN A 134 11.69 -2.52 18.38
N ILE A 135 12.49 -2.64 17.32
CA ILE A 135 13.67 -3.51 17.28
C ILE A 135 14.73 -2.97 18.24
N GLU A 136 15.02 -1.67 18.21
CA GLU A 136 15.97 -1.03 19.11
C GLU A 136 15.56 -1.20 20.59
N LYS A 137 14.29 -0.94 20.91
CA LYS A 137 13.76 -1.14 22.26
C LYS A 137 13.82 -2.60 22.73
N SER A 138 13.65 -3.56 21.82
CA SER A 138 13.72 -4.97 22.19
C SER A 138 15.12 -5.33 22.68
N LEU A 139 16.16 -4.79 22.03
CA LEU A 139 17.57 -4.99 22.41
C LEU A 139 17.86 -4.47 23.83
N GLU A 140 17.25 -3.36 24.23
CA GLU A 140 17.37 -2.80 25.59
C GLU A 140 16.71 -3.70 26.66
N THR A 141 15.57 -4.31 26.31
CA THR A 141 14.80 -5.20 27.22
C THR A 141 15.29 -6.64 27.27
N GLY A 142 16.28 -7.00 26.43
CA GLY A 142 16.79 -8.37 26.30
C GLY A 142 15.95 -9.29 25.41
N GLU A 143 14.88 -8.79 24.80
CA GLU A 143 14.10 -9.49 23.78
C GLU A 143 14.80 -9.41 22.40
N LYS A 144 15.00 -10.54 21.74
CA LYS A 144 15.66 -10.58 20.42
C LYS A 144 14.62 -10.58 19.30
N PHE A 145 14.17 -9.39 18.87
CA PHE A 145 13.41 -9.28 17.63
C PHE A 145 14.31 -9.41 16.41
N VAL A 146 13.81 -10.13 15.40
CA VAL A 146 14.50 -10.32 14.13
C VAL A 146 14.22 -9.12 13.22
N ARG A 147 15.29 -8.51 12.69
CA ARG A 147 15.21 -7.52 11.61
C ARG A 147 15.18 -8.23 10.26
N VAL A 148 14.17 -7.95 9.45
CA VAL A 148 14.10 -8.41 8.06
C VAL A 148 14.62 -7.29 7.15
N ASN A 149 15.78 -7.50 6.52
CA ASN A 149 16.43 -6.53 5.64
C ASN A 149 15.62 -6.27 4.36
N GLN A 150 15.79 -5.08 3.77
CA GLN A 150 15.05 -4.65 2.58
C GLN A 150 15.20 -5.62 1.40
N ASP A 151 16.42 -6.08 1.09
CA ASP A 151 16.65 -7.02 -0.02
C ASP A 151 15.90 -8.35 0.17
N THR A 152 15.86 -8.86 1.41
CA THR A 152 15.08 -10.05 1.75
C THR A 152 13.59 -9.80 1.59
N ARG A 153 13.09 -8.62 2.00
CA ARG A 153 11.69 -8.24 1.80
C ARG A 153 11.32 -8.18 0.32
N LEU A 154 12.21 -7.64 -0.52
CA LEU A 154 12.02 -7.55 -1.97
C LEU A 154 12.07 -8.94 -2.63
N ASN A 155 13.00 -9.82 -2.22
CA ASN A 155 13.05 -11.21 -2.70
C ASN A 155 11.77 -12.00 -2.36
N TYR A 156 11.12 -11.67 -1.24
CA TYR A 156 9.87 -12.29 -0.79
C TYR A 156 8.70 -11.30 -0.78
N ARG A 157 8.63 -10.44 -1.82
CA ARG A 157 7.68 -9.31 -1.90
C ARG A 157 6.22 -9.71 -1.68
N ILE A 158 5.81 -10.92 -2.11
CA ILE A 158 4.43 -11.43 -1.91
C ILE A 158 4.03 -11.49 -0.42
N LEU A 159 4.97 -11.82 0.47
CA LEU A 159 4.71 -11.85 1.91
C LEU A 159 4.84 -10.45 2.52
N ASP A 160 5.85 -9.70 2.10
CA ASP A 160 6.08 -8.34 2.58
C ASP A 160 4.90 -7.40 2.25
N LEU A 161 4.29 -7.53 1.07
CA LEU A 161 3.08 -6.80 0.68
C LEU A 161 1.88 -7.03 1.60
N ARG A 162 1.92 -8.05 2.48
CA ARG A 162 0.85 -8.35 3.43
C ARG A 162 0.99 -7.59 4.75
N THR A 163 2.11 -6.90 4.97
CA THR A 163 2.28 -6.05 6.16
C THR A 163 1.26 -4.90 6.13
N PRO A 164 0.75 -4.44 7.29
CA PRO A 164 -0.18 -3.32 7.34
C PRO A 164 0.37 -2.05 6.67
N ALA A 165 1.66 -1.74 6.85
CA ALA A 165 2.28 -0.58 6.24
C ALA A 165 2.35 -0.69 4.71
N ASN A 166 2.79 -1.82 4.13
CA ASN A 166 2.79 -1.97 2.67
C ASN A 166 1.37 -1.90 2.09
N GLN A 167 0.40 -2.54 2.74
CA GLN A 167 -1.01 -2.43 2.35
C GLN A 167 -1.46 -0.96 2.32
N ALA A 168 -1.07 -0.16 3.31
CA ALA A 168 -1.38 1.26 3.37
C ALA A 168 -0.62 2.08 2.30
N ILE A 169 0.67 1.84 2.11
CA ILE A 169 1.52 2.54 1.11
C ILE A 169 0.91 2.42 -0.28
N TYR A 170 0.53 1.21 -0.72
CA TYR A 170 -0.03 1.04 -2.08
C TYR A 170 -1.44 1.62 -2.24
N ARG A 171 -2.23 1.69 -1.15
CA ARG A 171 -3.51 2.42 -1.19
C ARG A 171 -3.29 3.92 -1.29
N LEU A 172 -2.32 4.44 -0.55
CA LEU A 172 -1.92 5.84 -0.62
C LEU A 172 -1.40 6.18 -2.02
N GLU A 173 -0.54 5.35 -2.60
CA GLU A 173 -0.02 5.49 -3.97
C GLU A 173 -1.16 5.53 -5.01
N CYS A 174 -2.15 4.64 -4.88
CA CYS A 174 -3.36 4.65 -5.71
C CYS A 174 -4.12 5.98 -5.57
N GLN A 175 -4.29 6.49 -4.33
CA GLN A 175 -4.94 7.77 -4.09
C GLN A 175 -4.16 8.96 -4.66
N VAL A 176 -2.83 8.95 -4.58
CA VAL A 176 -1.97 9.97 -5.23
C VAL A 176 -2.27 10.05 -6.72
N SER A 177 -2.27 8.91 -7.42
CA SER A 177 -2.56 8.89 -8.86
C SER A 177 -4.01 9.24 -9.19
N ASN A 178 -4.98 8.89 -8.33
CA ASN A 178 -6.38 9.22 -8.55
C ASN A 178 -6.65 10.72 -8.36
N LEU A 179 -6.11 11.32 -7.31
CA LEU A 179 -6.26 12.75 -7.02
C LEU A 179 -5.57 13.61 -8.08
N PHE A 180 -4.39 13.18 -8.54
CA PHE A 180 -3.70 13.80 -9.67
C PHE A 180 -4.59 13.85 -10.92
N ARG A 181 -5.20 12.71 -11.30
CA ARG A 181 -6.11 12.65 -12.44
C ARG A 181 -7.36 13.51 -12.22
N GLN A 182 -8.01 13.36 -11.07
CA GLN A 182 -9.25 14.06 -10.76
C GLN A 182 -9.06 15.58 -10.87
N TYR A 183 -8.03 16.11 -10.20
CA TYR A 183 -7.74 17.54 -10.23
C TYR A 183 -7.48 18.07 -11.65
N LEU A 184 -6.69 17.34 -12.45
CA LEU A 184 -6.34 17.78 -13.80
C LEU A 184 -7.52 17.67 -14.78
N LEU A 185 -8.37 16.65 -14.63
CA LEU A 185 -9.62 16.55 -15.39
C LEU A 185 -10.57 17.72 -15.07
N ASP A 186 -10.63 18.15 -13.81
CA ASP A 186 -11.42 19.31 -13.38
C ASP A 186 -10.86 20.63 -13.94
N GLU A 187 -9.55 20.70 -14.24
CA GLU A 187 -8.86 21.84 -14.87
C GLU A 187 -8.78 21.73 -16.41
N ASP A 188 -9.64 20.92 -17.02
CA ASP A 188 -9.80 20.71 -18.48
C ASP A 188 -8.56 20.11 -19.16
N PHE A 189 -7.75 19.33 -18.44
CA PHE A 189 -6.71 18.53 -19.05
C PHE A 189 -7.26 17.21 -19.59
N ILE A 190 -6.63 16.69 -20.65
CA ILE A 190 -6.92 15.37 -21.20
C ILE A 190 -5.76 14.38 -20.95
N GLU A 191 -6.11 13.16 -20.53
CA GLU A 191 -5.14 12.08 -20.36
C GLU A 191 -4.74 11.55 -21.75
N ILE A 192 -3.44 11.51 -22.03
CA ILE A 192 -2.91 10.92 -23.27
C ILE A 192 -2.01 9.73 -22.97
N TYR A 193 -1.96 8.77 -23.90
CA TYR A 193 -1.13 7.57 -23.80
C TYR A 193 -0.05 7.60 -24.88
N THR A 194 1.20 7.61 -24.46
CA THR A 194 2.34 7.80 -25.35
C THR A 194 3.19 6.54 -25.46
N PRO A 195 3.75 6.24 -26.65
CA PRO A 195 4.60 5.08 -26.83
C PRO A 195 5.85 5.19 -25.97
N LYS A 196 6.28 4.05 -25.42
CA LYS A 196 7.49 3.94 -24.59
C LYS A 196 8.67 3.37 -25.36
N LEU A 197 8.44 2.88 -26.58
CA LEU A 197 9.45 2.46 -27.52
C LEU A 197 9.72 3.59 -28.51
N THR A 198 10.96 4.05 -28.58
CA THR A 198 11.41 5.11 -29.49
C THR A 198 12.56 4.62 -30.37
N ALA A 199 12.67 5.17 -31.58
CA ALA A 199 13.76 4.83 -32.50
C ALA A 199 15.14 5.37 -32.05
N GLY A 200 15.13 6.38 -31.18
CA GLY A 200 16.33 7.03 -30.65
C GLY A 200 16.11 7.63 -29.27
N THR A 201 17.13 8.32 -28.77
CA THR A 201 17.10 9.02 -27.48
C THR A 201 16.14 10.20 -27.56
N SER A 202 15.21 10.31 -26.61
CA SER A 202 14.25 11.43 -26.53
C SER A 202 14.91 12.73 -26.06
N GLU A 203 15.93 12.64 -25.20
CA GLU A 203 16.65 13.76 -24.61
C GLU A 203 18.14 13.53 -24.83
N GLY A 204 18.84 14.48 -25.45
CA GLY A 204 20.26 14.31 -25.78
C GLY A 204 21.13 14.20 -24.52
N GLY A 205 22.06 13.24 -24.50
CA GLY A 205 23.12 13.15 -23.48
C GLY A 205 22.85 12.22 -22.30
N ALA A 206 21.68 11.58 -22.20
CA ALA A 206 21.35 10.68 -21.10
C ALA A 206 21.39 9.19 -21.52
N ALA A 207 21.67 8.31 -20.55
CA ALA A 207 21.75 6.87 -20.80
C ALA A 207 20.35 6.29 -21.07
N VAL A 208 20.23 5.42 -22.07
CA VAL A 208 18.96 4.75 -22.44
C VAL A 208 19.08 3.24 -22.45
N PHE A 209 18.00 2.56 -22.05
CA PHE A 209 17.88 1.12 -22.30
C PHE A 209 17.65 0.87 -23.78
N LYS A 210 18.54 0.10 -24.39
CA LYS A 210 18.47 -0.29 -25.80
C LYS A 210 17.92 -1.71 -25.90
N LEU A 211 17.10 -1.95 -26.92
CA LEU A 211 16.56 -3.26 -27.23
C LEU A 211 16.59 -3.50 -28.75
N ASP A 212 16.66 -4.78 -29.14
CA ASP A 212 16.47 -5.17 -30.54
C ASP A 212 14.97 -5.30 -30.84
N TYR A 213 14.48 -4.45 -31.72
CA TYR A 213 13.10 -4.45 -32.20
C TYR A 213 13.06 -4.89 -33.66
N LYS A 214 12.93 -6.20 -33.87
CA LYS A 214 12.86 -6.82 -35.22
C LYS A 214 14.06 -6.49 -36.11
N LYS A 215 15.29 -6.60 -35.57
CA LYS A 215 16.55 -6.25 -36.23
C LYS A 215 16.75 -4.74 -36.44
N GLN A 216 15.96 -3.91 -35.77
CA GLN A 216 16.13 -2.46 -35.72
C GLN A 216 16.36 -2.05 -34.26
N PRO A 217 17.31 -1.15 -33.99
CA PRO A 217 17.50 -0.66 -32.62
C PRO A 217 16.28 0.15 -32.18
N ALA A 218 15.82 -0.10 -30.96
CA ALA A 218 14.85 0.74 -30.27
C ALA A 218 15.37 1.06 -28.86
N CYS A 219 14.81 2.10 -28.27
CA CYS A 219 15.11 2.55 -26.91
C CYS A 219 13.84 2.64 -26.09
N LEU A 220 13.95 2.48 -24.78
CA LEU A 220 12.90 2.87 -23.85
C LEU A 220 12.95 4.38 -23.60
N ALA A 221 11.79 5.04 -23.68
CA ALA A 221 11.66 6.47 -23.50
C ALA A 221 11.97 6.88 -22.06
N GLN A 222 12.86 7.87 -21.88
CA GLN A 222 13.30 8.30 -20.55
C GLN A 222 12.32 9.24 -19.85
N SER A 223 11.42 9.83 -20.63
CA SER A 223 10.32 10.67 -20.20
C SER A 223 9.34 10.75 -21.37
N PRO A 224 8.09 11.15 -21.15
CA PRO A 224 7.18 11.43 -22.25
C PRO A 224 7.33 12.86 -22.82
N GLN A 225 8.43 13.58 -22.50
CA GLN A 225 8.59 15.02 -22.78
C GLN A 225 8.30 15.41 -24.24
N LEU A 226 8.92 14.73 -25.20
CA LEU A 226 8.69 15.03 -26.62
C LEU A 226 7.22 14.81 -27.03
N HIS A 227 6.60 13.74 -26.54
CA HIS A 227 5.24 13.40 -26.93
C HIS A 227 4.20 14.35 -26.35
N LYS A 228 4.38 14.82 -25.10
CA LYS A 228 3.46 15.82 -24.52
C LYS A 228 3.59 17.17 -25.24
N GLN A 229 4.79 17.58 -25.63
CA GLN A 229 4.98 18.78 -26.46
C GLN A 229 4.38 18.63 -27.87
N MET A 230 4.54 17.47 -28.50
CA MET A 230 3.89 17.17 -29.78
C MET A 230 2.36 17.24 -29.67
N ALA A 231 1.78 16.80 -28.54
CA ALA A 231 0.34 16.93 -28.29
C ALA A 231 -0.09 18.39 -28.15
N ILE A 232 0.69 19.23 -27.45
CA ILE A 232 0.45 20.68 -27.41
C ILE A 232 0.50 21.29 -28.82
N CYS A 233 1.52 20.96 -29.62
CA CYS A 233 1.59 21.39 -31.03
C CYS A 233 0.46 20.81 -31.92
N GLY A 234 -0.23 19.77 -31.45
CA GLY A 234 -1.38 19.16 -32.10
C GLY A 234 -2.71 19.70 -31.62
N ASP A 235 -2.73 20.90 -31.01
CA ASP A 235 -3.90 21.61 -30.52
C ASP A 235 -4.65 20.92 -29.35
N PHE A 236 -3.96 20.09 -28.57
CA PHE A 236 -4.57 19.44 -27.39
C PHE A 236 -4.77 20.41 -26.21
N GLY A 237 -4.10 21.57 -26.21
CA GLY A 237 -4.23 22.61 -25.19
C GLY A 237 -3.62 22.26 -23.82
N ARG A 238 -4.12 21.21 -23.16
CA ARG A 238 -3.72 20.77 -21.81
C ARG A 238 -3.70 19.26 -21.72
N VAL A 239 -2.54 18.67 -21.43
CA VAL A 239 -2.39 17.20 -21.42
C VAL A 239 -1.69 16.71 -20.16
N PHE A 240 -2.05 15.52 -19.72
CA PHE A 240 -1.29 14.81 -18.70
C PHE A 240 -1.09 13.34 -19.05
N ILE A 241 -0.09 12.73 -18.41
CA ILE A 241 0.29 11.34 -18.61
C ILE A 241 0.60 10.72 -17.25
N VAL A 242 0.01 9.54 -16.99
CA VAL A 242 0.42 8.68 -15.89
C VAL A 242 0.93 7.38 -16.48
N GLY A 243 2.23 7.12 -16.39
CA GLY A 243 2.81 5.94 -17.04
C GLY A 243 4.28 5.69 -16.72
N PRO A 244 4.84 4.58 -17.23
CA PRO A 244 6.21 4.19 -16.92
C PRO A 244 7.22 5.14 -17.54
N VAL A 245 8.29 5.37 -16.78
CA VAL A 245 9.46 6.20 -17.07
C VAL A 245 10.70 5.37 -16.77
N PHE A 246 11.71 5.47 -17.65
CA PHE A 246 12.91 4.63 -17.57
C PHE A 246 14.18 5.48 -17.42
N ARG A 247 15.03 5.15 -16.44
CA ARG A 247 16.32 5.79 -16.20
C ARG A 247 17.41 4.73 -16.26
N ALA A 248 18.34 4.86 -17.20
CA ALA A 248 19.38 3.85 -17.43
C ALA A 248 20.75 4.27 -16.86
N GLU A 249 20.80 5.37 -16.11
CA GLU A 249 21.96 5.78 -15.34
C GLU A 249 22.32 4.69 -14.33
N ASP A 250 23.61 4.33 -14.26
CA ASP A 250 24.11 3.34 -13.30
C ASP A 250 24.19 3.96 -11.89
N SER A 251 23.04 4.02 -11.22
CA SER A 251 22.88 4.65 -9.93
C SER A 251 22.21 3.72 -8.93
N TYR A 252 23.00 3.20 -7.99
CA TYR A 252 22.50 2.38 -6.90
C TYR A 252 22.36 3.21 -5.62
N THR A 253 21.20 3.86 -5.46
CA THR A 253 20.90 4.67 -4.27
C THR A 253 19.51 4.35 -3.72
N HIS A 254 19.22 4.79 -2.51
CA HIS A 254 17.90 4.65 -1.88
C HIS A 254 16.80 5.52 -2.53
N ARG A 255 17.13 6.36 -3.53
CA ARG A 255 16.21 7.30 -4.19
C ARG A 255 16.04 7.07 -5.69
N HIS A 256 16.81 6.18 -6.29
CA HIS A 256 16.82 5.97 -7.74
C HIS A 256 16.29 4.57 -8.09
N LEU A 257 15.38 4.53 -9.06
CA LEU A 257 14.86 3.32 -9.67
C LEU A 257 15.07 3.41 -11.18
N CYS A 258 15.38 2.29 -11.81
CA CYS A 258 15.51 2.22 -13.27
C CYS A 258 14.16 2.32 -14.00
N GLU A 259 13.08 1.95 -13.32
CA GLU A 259 11.70 2.07 -13.80
C GLU A 259 10.82 2.61 -12.67
N PHE A 260 10.03 3.63 -12.97
CA PHE A 260 9.05 4.20 -12.05
C PHE A 260 7.87 4.79 -12.81
N THR A 261 6.78 5.11 -12.11
CA THR A 261 5.61 5.76 -12.69
C THR A 261 5.80 7.28 -12.66
N GLY A 262 5.85 7.91 -13.83
CA GLY A 262 5.82 9.36 -13.99
C GLY A 262 4.41 9.91 -13.95
N LEU A 263 4.27 11.10 -13.36
CA LEU A 263 3.09 11.95 -13.41
C LEU A 263 3.49 13.24 -14.14
N ASP A 264 3.17 13.31 -15.43
CA ASP A 264 3.62 14.38 -16.31
C ASP A 264 2.44 15.24 -16.72
N ILE A 265 2.67 16.56 -16.79
CA ILE A 265 1.73 17.52 -17.38
C ILE A 265 2.44 18.38 -18.43
N GLU A 266 1.68 18.91 -19.37
CA GLU A 266 2.06 19.99 -20.29
C GLU A 266 0.81 20.82 -20.59
N MET A 267 0.95 22.14 -20.74
CA MET A 267 -0.16 23.01 -21.12
C MET A 267 0.32 24.23 -21.90
N GLU A 268 -0.55 24.75 -22.76
CA GLU A 268 -0.37 26.06 -23.37
C GLU A 268 -0.39 27.17 -22.31
N ILE A 269 0.42 28.21 -22.55
CA ILE A 269 0.44 29.45 -21.80
C ILE A 269 -0.04 30.59 -22.69
N LYS A 270 -0.60 31.64 -22.11
CA LYS A 270 -1.02 32.82 -22.86
C LYS A 270 -0.01 33.96 -22.77
N GLU A 271 0.54 34.21 -21.60
CA GLU A 271 1.42 35.36 -21.34
C GLU A 271 2.71 34.94 -20.63
N HIS A 272 2.64 34.08 -19.62
CA HIS A 272 3.79 33.79 -18.76
C HIS A 272 3.77 32.36 -18.19
N TYR A 273 4.94 31.75 -18.03
CA TYR A 273 5.06 30.37 -17.53
C TYR A 273 4.59 30.19 -16.08
N SER A 274 4.40 31.30 -15.33
CA SER A 274 3.77 31.27 -14.01
C SER A 274 2.37 30.67 -14.05
N GLU A 275 1.66 30.76 -15.17
CA GLU A 275 0.36 30.10 -15.35
C GLU A 275 0.45 28.59 -15.08
N VAL A 276 1.52 27.93 -15.56
CA VAL A 276 1.78 26.51 -15.30
C VAL A 276 2.14 26.28 -13.84
N MET A 277 2.99 27.14 -13.27
CA MET A 277 3.38 27.05 -11.85
C MET A 277 2.16 27.18 -10.94
N ASP A 278 1.22 28.07 -11.26
CA ASP A 278 -0.01 28.27 -10.47
C ASP A 278 -0.89 27.02 -10.48
N VAL A 279 -0.98 26.31 -11.62
CA VAL A 279 -1.70 25.03 -11.72
C VAL A 279 -1.02 23.95 -10.88
N VAL A 280 0.31 23.82 -10.98
CA VAL A 280 1.08 22.83 -10.21
C VAL A 280 0.97 23.10 -8.71
N ASP A 281 1.01 24.37 -8.29
CA ASP A 281 0.86 24.74 -6.88
C ASP A 281 -0.50 24.34 -6.32
N ARG A 282 -1.59 24.69 -7.02
CA ARG A 282 -2.94 24.31 -6.61
C ARG A 282 -3.15 22.80 -6.61
N LEU A 283 -2.57 22.09 -7.60
CA LEU A 283 -2.59 20.62 -7.68
C LEU A 283 -1.99 20.00 -6.42
N PHE A 284 -0.77 20.39 -6.03
CA PHE A 284 -0.12 19.82 -4.85
C PHE A 284 -0.88 20.12 -3.56
N VAL A 285 -1.33 21.38 -3.37
CA VAL A 285 -2.10 21.77 -2.18
C VAL A 285 -3.39 20.93 -2.06
N ASN A 286 -4.13 20.78 -3.16
CA ASN A 286 -5.34 19.94 -3.21
C ASN A 286 -5.02 18.48 -2.86
N MET A 287 -4.01 17.90 -3.51
CA MET A 287 -3.60 16.52 -3.26
C MET A 287 -3.22 16.30 -1.79
N PHE A 288 -2.46 17.21 -1.18
CA PHE A 288 -2.08 17.08 0.22
C PHE A 288 -3.28 17.15 1.17
N ASP A 289 -4.24 18.05 0.93
CA ASP A 289 -5.46 18.12 1.72
C ASP A 289 -6.25 16.82 1.63
N GLU A 290 -6.49 16.35 0.40
CA GLU A 290 -7.31 15.18 0.13
C GLU A 290 -6.67 13.88 0.64
N LEU A 291 -5.34 13.77 0.57
CA LEU A 291 -4.63 12.63 1.18
C LEU A 291 -4.75 12.66 2.71
N ASN A 292 -4.59 13.83 3.33
CA ASN A 292 -4.74 13.98 4.78
C ASN A 292 -6.19 13.73 5.26
N GLU A 293 -7.19 14.04 4.43
CA GLU A 293 -8.59 13.81 4.75
C GLU A 293 -9.00 12.35 4.52
N ARG A 294 -8.74 11.81 3.33
CA ARG A 294 -9.22 10.50 2.87
C ARG A 294 -8.37 9.32 3.36
N CYS A 295 -7.07 9.52 3.59
CA CYS A 295 -6.11 8.44 3.85
C CYS A 295 -5.61 8.37 5.30
N LYS A 296 -6.38 8.89 6.27
CA LYS A 296 -5.97 8.92 7.70
C LYS A 296 -5.56 7.56 8.24
N LYS A 297 -6.32 6.51 7.90
CA LYS A 297 -6.05 5.14 8.36
C LYS A 297 -4.77 4.57 7.77
N GLU A 298 -4.54 4.83 6.48
CA GLU A 298 -3.32 4.44 5.78
C GLU A 298 -2.11 5.17 6.36
N LEU A 299 -2.20 6.49 6.55
CA LEU A 299 -1.14 7.31 7.17
C LEU A 299 -0.81 6.82 8.59
N GLU A 300 -1.82 6.49 9.40
CA GLU A 300 -1.61 5.92 10.74
C GLU A 300 -0.90 4.55 10.66
N ALA A 301 -1.31 3.67 9.76
CA ALA A 301 -0.71 2.35 9.58
C ALA A 301 0.75 2.45 9.12
N ILE A 302 1.07 3.40 8.23
CA ILE A 302 2.44 3.72 7.81
C ILE A 302 3.23 4.25 9.01
N GLY A 303 2.69 5.25 9.73
CA GLY A 303 3.35 5.90 10.85
C GLY A 303 3.70 4.96 12.01
N LYS A 304 2.91 3.90 12.21
CA LYS A 304 3.21 2.84 13.19
C LYS A 304 4.50 2.07 12.89
N GLN A 305 4.80 1.86 11.61
CA GLN A 305 6.02 1.14 11.20
C GLN A 305 7.17 2.08 10.85
N TYR A 306 6.86 3.20 10.20
CA TYR A 306 7.77 4.21 9.71
C TYR A 306 7.32 5.58 10.26
N PRO A 307 7.71 5.94 11.49
CA PRO A 307 7.33 7.23 12.06
C PRO A 307 7.77 8.39 11.17
N PHE A 308 6.85 9.29 10.84
CA PHE A 308 7.12 10.48 10.04
C PHE A 308 6.43 11.70 10.66
N THR A 309 6.98 12.88 10.37
CA THR A 309 6.29 14.14 10.71
C THR A 309 5.30 14.48 9.61
N PRO A 310 4.02 14.76 9.92
CA PRO A 310 3.06 15.19 8.92
C PRO A 310 3.60 16.35 8.08
N LEU A 311 3.36 16.30 6.76
CA LEU A 311 3.83 17.32 5.84
C LEU A 311 3.23 18.68 6.20
N LYS A 312 4.08 19.70 6.26
CA LYS A 312 3.68 21.10 6.45
C LYS A 312 3.82 21.84 5.13
N TYR A 313 2.75 22.47 4.69
CA TYR A 313 2.71 23.26 3.46
C TYR A 313 1.85 24.50 3.67
N LEU A 314 2.10 25.53 2.87
CA LEU A 314 1.33 26.76 2.86
C LEU A 314 0.16 26.63 1.87
N ARG A 315 -0.88 27.44 2.06
CA ARG A 315 -2.00 27.54 1.10
C ARG A 315 -1.57 28.23 -0.19
N GLU A 316 -0.71 29.23 -0.05
CA GLU A 316 0.04 29.83 -1.14
C GLU A 316 1.46 29.27 -1.07
N THR A 317 1.85 28.49 -2.08
CA THR A 317 3.17 27.83 -2.11
C THR A 317 4.28 28.86 -2.04
N LEU A 318 5.25 28.64 -1.16
CA LEU A 318 6.45 29.48 -1.09
C LEU A 318 7.23 29.40 -2.41
N ARG A 319 7.34 30.52 -3.12
CA ARG A 319 8.15 30.66 -4.32
C ARG A 319 9.39 31.48 -3.99
N LEU A 320 10.55 30.85 -4.15
CA LEU A 320 11.86 31.51 -4.02
C LEU A 320 12.55 31.44 -5.36
N THR A 321 13.12 32.57 -5.79
CA THR A 321 14.05 32.59 -6.90
C THR A 321 15.33 31.84 -6.52
N PHE A 322 16.05 31.39 -7.54
CA PHE A 322 17.33 30.73 -7.33
C PHE A 322 18.34 31.64 -6.61
N GLU A 323 18.30 32.94 -6.88
CA GLU A 323 19.16 33.93 -6.21
C GLU A 323 18.84 34.05 -4.72
N GLU A 324 17.57 34.17 -4.33
CA GLU A 324 17.16 34.19 -2.93
C GLU A 324 17.60 32.93 -2.19
N GLY A 325 17.45 31.76 -2.83
CA GLY A 325 17.96 30.49 -2.31
C GLY A 325 19.47 30.51 -2.04
N ILE A 326 20.26 31.06 -2.96
CA ILE A 326 21.71 31.23 -2.77
C ILE A 326 21.99 32.16 -1.59
N GLN A 327 21.28 33.27 -1.45
CA GLN A 327 21.50 34.21 -0.36
C GLN A 327 21.18 33.59 1.00
N MET A 328 20.09 32.82 1.11
CA MET A 328 19.76 32.09 2.33
C MET A 328 20.88 31.12 2.74
N LEU A 329 21.46 30.40 1.77
CA LEU A 329 22.58 29.48 2.04
C LEU A 329 23.85 30.21 2.49
N LYS A 330 24.11 31.41 1.95
CA LYS A 330 25.27 32.23 2.33
C LYS A 330 25.16 32.77 3.75
N VAL A 331 23.96 33.13 4.19
CA VAL A 331 23.70 33.64 5.56
C VAL A 331 23.73 32.51 6.61
N TRP A 332 23.60 31.25 6.17
CA TRP A 332 23.58 30.09 7.05
C TRP A 332 24.97 29.55 7.42
N ASN A 333 26.03 29.97 6.71
CA ASN A 333 27.44 29.70 7.02
C ASN A 333 28.05 30.80 7.90
#